data_AF-A0A366GFT6-F1
#
_entry.id   AF-A0A366GFT6-F1
#
_cell.length_a   1.000
_cell.length_b   1.000
_cell.length_c   1.000
_cell.angle_alpha   90.00
_cell.angle_beta   90.00
_cell.angle_gamma   90.00
#
_symmetry.space_group_name_H-M   'P 1'
#
loop_
_entity.id
_entity.type
_entity.pdbx_description
1 polymer ?
#
loop_
_entity_poly.entity_id
_entity_poly.type
_entity_poly.pdbx_seq_one_letter_code
_entity_poly.pdbx_strand_id
1 'polypeptide(L)'
;MCVQEYDGGYPTPDTFNIPNQDENSLNNLLTLDSDRKYSFLETYNNTKDRLPDKIYPFARDPFGNLLCFNYRNNTDSPTIVFWDHEEEDIE
;
A
#
# COMPACT_ATOMS: atom_id res chain seq x y z
N MET A 1 -12.12 1.70 -17.71
CA MET A 1 -12.12 1.76 -16.22
C MET A 1 -10.72 2.16 -15.81
N CYS A 2 -10.51 3.12 -14.91
CA CYS A 2 -9.17 3.71 -14.65
C CYS A 2 -8.09 2.66 -14.32
N VAL A 3 -8.44 1.59 -13.59
CA VAL A 3 -7.51 0.49 -13.31
C VAL A 3 -7.00 -0.18 -14.59
N GLN A 4 -7.83 -0.37 -15.61
CA GLN A 4 -7.39 -0.98 -16.88
C GLN A 4 -6.36 -0.13 -17.64
N GLU A 5 -6.32 1.17 -17.40
CA GLU A 5 -5.44 2.12 -18.09
C GLU A 5 -4.20 2.46 -17.26
N TYR A 6 -4.32 2.46 -15.93
CA TYR A 6 -3.31 2.98 -15.00
C TYR A 6 -2.87 1.96 -13.93
N ASP A 7 -3.06 0.66 -14.17
CA ASP A 7 -2.63 -0.41 -13.26
C ASP A 7 -1.11 -0.38 -12.99
N GLY A 8 -0.75 -0.35 -11.71
CA GLY A 8 0.64 -0.18 -11.27
C GLY A 8 1.19 1.25 -11.48
N GLY A 9 0.32 2.25 -11.59
CA GLY A 9 0.68 3.62 -11.92
C GLY A 9 1.51 4.35 -10.86
N TYR A 10 2.21 5.39 -11.31
CA TYR A 10 3.04 6.30 -10.52
C TYR A 10 2.30 7.65 -10.45
N PRO A 11 1.73 8.05 -9.30
CA PRO A 11 0.94 9.27 -9.22
C PRO A 11 1.80 10.53 -9.35
N THR A 12 1.17 11.63 -9.76
CA THR A 12 1.76 12.97 -9.77
C THR A 12 0.66 13.99 -9.45
N PRO A 13 0.75 14.76 -8.35
CA PRO A 13 1.80 14.70 -7.33
C PRO A 13 1.81 13.33 -6.62
N ASP A 14 2.98 12.94 -6.13
CA ASP A 14 3.22 11.67 -5.42
C ASP A 14 3.21 11.83 -3.90
N THR A 15 3.05 13.05 -3.36
CA THR A 15 3.22 13.28 -1.93
C THR A 15 1.94 13.10 -1.11
N PHE A 16 2.09 12.65 0.13
CA PHE A 16 1.04 12.56 1.14
C PHE A 16 1.60 12.92 2.53
N ASN A 17 0.72 13.19 3.48
CA ASN A 17 1.10 13.63 4.83
C ASN A 17 0.50 12.72 5.89
N ILE A 18 1.35 12.26 6.81
CA ILE A 18 0.96 11.60 8.06
C ILE A 18 1.31 12.55 9.23
N PRO A 19 0.41 12.76 10.20
CA PRO A 19 0.69 13.62 11.35
C PRO A 19 1.96 13.18 12.10
N ASN A 20 2.83 14.14 12.40
CA ASN A 20 4.12 13.92 13.10
C ASN A 20 5.19 13.17 12.30
N GLN A 21 4.99 12.95 11.01
CA GLN A 21 6.03 12.53 10.08
C GLN A 21 6.43 13.67 9.15
N ASP A 22 7.61 13.54 8.53
CA ASP A 22 8.01 14.38 7.41
C ASP A 22 7.14 14.10 6.16
N GLU A 23 7.33 14.88 5.10
CA GLU A 23 6.62 14.68 3.83
C GLU A 23 6.87 13.26 3.31
N ASN A 24 5.78 12.53 3.04
CA ASN A 24 5.83 11.17 2.55
C ASN A 24 5.58 11.15 1.03
N SER A 25 6.11 10.13 0.35
CA SER A 25 5.94 9.94 -1.09
C SER A 25 5.39 8.56 -1.41
N LEU A 26 4.40 8.50 -2.29
CA LEU A 26 3.84 7.28 -2.85
C LEU A 26 4.57 7.00 -4.16
N ASN A 27 5.38 5.94 -4.19
CA ASN A 27 6.14 5.59 -5.39
C ASN A 27 5.22 5.03 -6.48
N ASN A 28 4.50 3.95 -6.20
CA ASN A 28 3.58 3.34 -7.15
C ASN A 28 2.41 2.62 -6.48
N LEU A 29 1.29 2.55 -7.20
CA LEU A 29 0.23 1.59 -6.92
C LEU A 29 0.73 0.17 -7.22
N LEU A 30 0.24 -0.82 -6.48
CA LEU A 30 0.51 -2.22 -6.77
C LEU A 30 -0.31 -2.65 -7.99
N THR A 31 0.33 -3.39 -8.89
CA THR A 31 -0.34 -3.92 -10.09
C THR A 31 -1.16 -5.16 -9.72
N LEU A 32 -2.32 -5.33 -10.37
CA LEU A 32 -3.13 -6.55 -10.23
C LEU A 32 -2.63 -7.69 -11.12
N ASP A 33 -1.72 -7.39 -12.05
CA ASP A 33 -1.04 -8.39 -12.89
C ASP A 33 0.04 -9.11 -12.08
N SER A 34 -0.19 -10.40 -11.80
CA SER A 34 0.72 -11.22 -10.99
C SER A 34 2.06 -11.50 -11.64
N ASP A 35 2.18 -11.32 -12.96
CA ASP A 35 3.42 -11.58 -13.71
C ASP A 35 4.35 -10.34 -13.73
N ARG A 36 3.84 -9.18 -13.28
CA ARG A 36 4.60 -7.93 -13.17
C ARG A 36 5.20 -7.78 -11.78
N LYS A 37 6.37 -7.13 -11.72
CA LYS A 37 6.99 -6.74 -10.46
C LYS A 37 6.08 -5.79 -9.68
N TYR A 38 6.15 -5.88 -8.35
CA TYR A 38 5.33 -5.06 -7.45
C TYR A 38 3.84 -5.34 -7.64
N SER A 39 3.50 -6.59 -7.92
CA SER A 39 2.11 -7.03 -7.93
C SER A 39 1.57 -7.12 -6.52
N PHE A 40 0.25 -6.91 -6.39
CA PHE A 40 -0.44 -7.13 -5.13
C PHE A 40 -0.14 -8.51 -4.55
N LEU A 41 -0.15 -9.55 -5.39
CA LEU A 41 0.04 -10.92 -4.95
C LEU A 41 1.48 -11.18 -4.47
N GLU A 42 2.48 -10.65 -5.15
CA GLU A 42 3.89 -10.73 -4.73
C GLU A 42 4.07 -10.01 -3.39
N THR A 43 3.64 -8.74 -3.32
CA THR A 43 3.78 -7.92 -2.11
C THR A 43 3.06 -8.55 -0.93
N TYR A 44 1.81 -8.97 -1.09
CA TYR A 44 1.04 -9.61 -0.02
C TYR A 44 1.71 -10.91 0.45
N ASN A 45 2.18 -11.78 -0.45
CA ASN A 45 2.82 -13.02 -0.03
C ASN A 45 4.13 -12.79 0.75
N ASN A 46 4.85 -11.72 0.43
CA ASN A 46 6.10 -11.36 1.11
C ASN A 46 5.87 -10.73 2.50
N THR A 47 4.68 -10.19 2.77
CA THR A 47 4.40 -9.44 4.02
C THR A 47 3.26 -9.99 4.86
N LYS A 48 2.47 -10.95 4.36
CA LYS A 48 1.29 -11.51 5.06
C LYS A 48 1.57 -12.08 6.45
N ASP A 49 2.79 -12.53 6.73
CA ASP A 49 3.14 -13.12 8.03
C ASP A 49 3.48 -12.03 9.08
N ARG A 50 3.64 -10.78 8.63
CA ARG A 50 3.97 -9.59 9.45
C ARG A 50 2.81 -8.61 9.52
N LEU A 51 2.01 -8.53 8.46
CA LEU A 51 0.79 -7.72 8.43
C LEU A 51 -0.31 -8.35 9.30
N PRO A 52 -1.06 -7.54 10.09
CA PRO A 52 -2.25 -8.00 10.77
C PRO A 52 -3.33 -8.50 9.80
N ASP A 53 -4.17 -9.42 10.29
CA ASP A 53 -5.32 -9.92 9.54
C ASP A 53 -6.21 -8.79 9.00
N LYS A 54 -6.73 -9.00 7.78
CA LYS A 54 -7.63 -8.08 7.05
C LYS A 54 -7.00 -6.72 6.71
N ILE A 55 -5.68 -6.65 6.62
CA ILE A 55 -4.94 -5.50 6.10
C ILE A 55 -4.29 -5.91 4.79
N TYR A 56 -4.57 -5.16 3.73
CA TYR A 56 -4.12 -5.50 2.38
C TYR A 56 -3.40 -4.32 1.74
N PRO A 57 -2.17 -4.51 1.25
CA PRO A 57 -1.41 -3.42 0.63
C PRO A 57 -1.98 -3.06 -0.73
N PHE A 58 -1.91 -1.78 -1.10
CA PHE A 58 -2.35 -1.30 -2.42
C PHE A 58 -1.35 -0.34 -3.08
N ALA A 59 -0.41 0.21 -2.31
CA ALA A 59 0.66 1.06 -2.82
C ALA A 59 1.91 0.90 -1.96
N ARG A 60 3.04 1.33 -2.51
CA ARG A 60 4.32 1.38 -1.81
C ARG A 60 4.97 2.74 -1.91
N ASP A 61 5.76 3.08 -0.90
CA ASP A 61 6.68 4.21 -0.95
C ASP A 61 8.02 3.81 -1.60
N PRO A 62 8.96 4.77 -1.79
CA PRO A 62 10.30 4.48 -2.29
C PRO A 62 11.14 3.55 -1.39
N PHE A 63 10.87 3.53 -0.09
CA PHE A 63 11.67 2.86 0.94
C PHE A 63 11.21 1.42 1.26
N GLY A 64 10.04 1.00 0.74
CA GLY A 64 9.50 -0.35 0.94
C GLY A 64 8.35 -0.42 1.95
N ASN A 65 7.93 0.71 2.51
CA ASN A 65 6.73 0.83 3.33
C ASN A 65 5.48 0.71 2.46
N LEU A 66 4.37 0.35 3.09
CA LEU A 66 3.13 0.02 2.39
C LEU A 66 1.99 0.94 2.84
N LEU A 67 1.21 1.44 1.88
CA LEU A 67 -0.13 1.92 2.17
C LEU A 67 -1.10 0.74 2.02
N CYS A 68 -1.93 0.55 3.04
CA CYS A 68 -2.82 -0.59 3.15
C CYS A 68 -4.26 -0.17 3.39
N PHE A 69 -5.20 -0.95 2.84
CA PHE A 69 -6.59 -0.90 3.26
C PHE A 69 -6.77 -1.70 4.55
N ASN A 70 -7.35 -1.07 5.57
CA ASN A 70 -7.65 -1.70 6.85
C ASN A 70 -9.15 -2.05 6.93
N TYR A 71 -9.46 -3.32 6.69
CA TYR A 71 -10.83 -3.86 6.71
C TYR A 71 -11.22 -4.46 8.07
N ARG A 72 -10.43 -4.24 9.14
CA ARG A 72 -10.72 -4.82 10.46
C ARG A 72 -12.04 -4.34 11.05
N ASN A 73 -12.39 -3.07 10.81
CA ASN A 73 -13.57 -2.42 11.40
C ASN A 73 -14.72 -2.20 10.42
N ASN A 74 -14.44 -2.04 9.13
CA ASN A 74 -15.46 -1.76 8.11
C ASN A 74 -15.08 -2.44 6.79
N THR A 75 -15.94 -3.32 6.28
CA THR A 75 -15.72 -4.06 5.03
C THR A 75 -16.04 -3.24 3.78
N ASP A 76 -16.94 -2.27 3.89
CA ASP A 76 -17.47 -1.53 2.73
C ASP A 76 -16.73 -0.21 2.50
N SER A 77 -16.16 0.36 3.57
CA SER A 77 -15.40 1.60 3.53
C SER A 77 -14.18 1.49 4.46
N PRO A 78 -13.12 0.79 4.04
CA PRO A 78 -11.90 0.64 4.84
C PRO A 78 -11.23 2.00 5.05
N THR A 79 -10.51 2.12 6.16
CA THR A 79 -9.54 3.22 6.31
C THR A 79 -8.25 2.87 5.60
N ILE A 80 -7.47 3.89 5.25
CA ILE A 80 -6.09 3.72 4.78
C ILE A 80 -5.19 3.84 6.00
N VAL A 81 -4.19 2.96 6.09
CA VAL A 81 -3.14 2.99 7.10
C VAL A 81 -1.77 2.88 6.42
N PHE A 82 -0.75 3.41 7.08
CA PHE A 82 0.64 3.26 6.66
C PHE A 82 1.29 2.15 7.50
N TRP A 83 1.94 1.20 6.84
CA TRP A 83 2.69 0.15 7.51
C TRP A 83 4.18 0.36 7.27
N ASP A 84 4.90 0.59 8.37
CA ASP A 84 6.34 0.74 8.39
C ASP A 84 7.01 -0.63 8.33
N HIS A 85 7.85 -0.82 7.31
CA HIS A 85 8.51 -2.10 7.08
C HIS A 85 9.63 -2.37 8.09
N GLU A 86 10.27 -1.34 8.66
CA GLU A 86 11.38 -1.49 9.61
C GLU A 86 10.87 -1.75 11.03
N GLU A 87 9.89 -0.96 11.48
CA GLU A 87 9.33 -1.06 12.83
C GLU A 87 8.20 -2.11 12.94
N GLU A 88 7.66 -2.56 11.79
CA GLU A 88 6.48 -3.45 11.70
C GLU A 88 5.20 -2.87 12.33
N ASP A 89 5.15 -1.56 12.49
CA ASP A 89 4.05 -0.84 13.11
C ASP A 89 3.09 -0.21 12.08
N ILE A 90 1.88 0.13 12.54
CA ILE A 90 0.81 0.72 11.72
C ILE A 90 0.41 2.09 12.25
N GLU A 91 0.38 3.06 11.33
CA GLU A 91 -0.06 4.44 11.56
C GLU A 91 -1.36 4.79 10.83
#